data_AF-A0A367UHR0-F1
#
_entry.id   AF-A0A367UHR0-F1
#
_cell.length_a   1.000
_cell.length_b   1.000
_cell.length_c   1.000
_cell.angle_alpha   90.00
_cell.angle_beta   90.00
_cell.angle_gamma   90.00
#
_symmetry.space_group_name_H-M   'P 1'
#
loop_
_entity.id
_entity.type
_entity.pdbx_description
1 polymer ?
#
loop_
_entity_poly.entity_id
_entity_poly.type
_entity_poly.pdbx_seq_one_letter_code
_entity_poly.pdbx_strand_id
1 'polypeptide(L)'
;MSFISRLFKSMYIARKISNSWEDMAKGNVDRANKEIDKAFKVYKNPLPDDLAFGGYVRYRAKRFKDAVDLYEKALISIEKSTKLNQDTKNYLKIYIRKPMAVSLAMTQEKSELFDNIAKEEMTINLKNVSDRIKSIHSMKDLEKDSTVNLIGS
;
A
#
# COMPACT_ATOMS: atom_id res chain seq x y z
N MET A 1 -24.55 -11.67 -11.87
CA MET A 1 -24.44 -11.02 -10.54
C MET A 1 -25.08 -9.63 -10.59
N SER A 2 -26.15 -9.40 -9.84
CA SER A 2 -26.97 -8.16 -9.91
C SER A 2 -26.20 -6.93 -9.43
N PHE A 3 -26.59 -5.72 -9.87
CA PHE A 3 -25.99 -4.45 -9.46
C PHE A 3 -25.97 -4.28 -7.94
N ILE A 4 -27.09 -4.58 -7.29
CA ILE A 4 -27.27 -4.53 -5.83
C ILE A 4 -26.23 -5.40 -5.11
N SER A 5 -26.01 -6.64 -5.58
CA SER A 5 -25.03 -7.54 -4.98
C SER A 5 -23.58 -7.06 -5.14
N ARG A 6 -23.26 -6.29 -6.20
CA ARG A 6 -21.95 -5.65 -6.37
C ARG A 6 -21.78 -4.50 -5.39
N LEU A 7 -22.81 -3.66 -5.22
CA LEU A 7 -22.78 -2.53 -4.29
C LEU A 7 -22.55 -2.99 -2.85
N PHE A 8 -23.29 -4.00 -2.38
CA PHE A 8 -23.10 -4.56 -1.03
C PHE A 8 -21.68 -5.09 -0.80
N LYS A 9 -21.08 -5.74 -1.82
CA LYS A 9 -19.70 -6.21 -1.73
C LYS A 9 -18.71 -5.05 -1.66
N SER A 10 -18.88 -4.00 -2.46
CA SER A 10 -18.02 -2.82 -2.42
C SER A 10 -18.09 -2.12 -1.07
N MET A 11 -19.29 -1.93 -0.51
CA MET A 11 -19.47 -1.35 0.82
C MET A 11 -18.84 -2.22 1.91
N TYR A 12 -19.01 -3.54 1.83
CA TYR A 12 -18.37 -4.47 2.76
C TYR A 12 -16.84 -4.35 2.72
N ILE A 13 -16.25 -4.36 1.53
CA ILE A 13 -14.80 -4.21 1.35
C ILE A 13 -14.32 -2.87 1.93
N ALA A 14 -14.96 -1.75 1.55
CA ALA A 14 -14.60 -0.42 2.04
C ALA A 14 -14.66 -0.35 3.57
N ARG A 15 -15.70 -0.91 4.19
CA ARG A 15 -15.82 -0.97 5.65
C ARG A 15 -14.70 -1.79 6.30
N LYS A 16 -14.35 -2.93 5.73
CA LYS A 16 -13.28 -3.78 6.27
C LYS A 16 -11.90 -3.12 6.18
N ILE A 17 -11.62 -2.42 5.08
CA ILE A 17 -10.38 -1.66 4.93
C ILE A 17 -10.35 -0.49 5.91
N SER A 18 -11.46 0.26 6.04
CA SER A 18 -11.58 1.37 7.01
C SER A 18 -11.35 0.90 8.45
N ASN A 19 -12.02 -0.18 8.86
CA ASN A 19 -11.82 -0.77 10.19
C ASN A 19 -10.36 -1.16 10.41
N SER A 20 -9.71 -1.76 9.40
CA SER A 20 -8.31 -2.16 9.49
C SER A 20 -7.39 -0.96 9.68
N TRP A 21 -7.64 0.14 8.96
CA TRP A 21 -6.92 1.39 9.15
C TRP A 21 -7.09 1.97 10.56
N GLU A 22 -8.33 2.01 11.08
CA GLU A 22 -8.57 2.49 12.45
C GLU A 22 -7.88 1.62 13.49
N ASP A 23 -7.91 0.29 13.33
CA ASP A 23 -7.22 -0.63 14.23
C ASP A 23 -5.70 -0.44 14.15
N MET A 24 -5.14 -0.23 12.96
CA MET A 24 -3.72 0.11 12.79
C MET A 24 -3.35 1.42 13.50
N ALA A 25 -4.17 2.46 13.38
CA ALA A 25 -3.96 3.74 14.03
C ALA A 25 -3.97 3.61 15.57
N LYS A 26 -4.78 2.69 16.10
CA LYS A 26 -4.84 2.36 17.54
C LYS A 26 -3.75 1.36 17.99
N GLY A 27 -2.92 0.86 17.07
CA GLY A 27 -1.90 -0.15 17.36
C GLY A 27 -2.42 -1.60 17.47
N ASN A 28 -3.69 -1.85 17.15
CA ASN A 28 -4.35 -3.15 17.22
C ASN A 28 -4.06 -4.00 15.96
N VAL A 29 -2.79 -4.35 15.76
CA VAL A 29 -2.31 -5.03 14.54
C VAL A 29 -3.08 -6.32 14.22
N ASP A 30 -3.37 -7.16 15.21
CA ASP A 30 -4.08 -8.43 14.99
C ASP A 30 -5.50 -8.24 14.46
N ARG A 31 -6.20 -7.22 14.96
CA ARG A 31 -7.55 -6.90 14.50
C ARG A 31 -7.52 -6.32 13.09
N ALA A 32 -6.58 -5.42 12.83
CA ALA A 32 -6.36 -4.88 11.49
C ALA A 32 -6.09 -5.97 10.46
N ASN A 33 -5.23 -6.93 10.82
CA ASN A 33 -4.86 -8.07 10.00
C ASN A 33 -6.08 -8.96 9.68
N LYS A 34 -6.92 -9.25 10.68
CA LYS A 34 -8.18 -10.00 10.50
C LYS A 34 -9.17 -9.28 9.59
N GLU A 35 -9.27 -7.96 9.66
CA GLU A 35 -10.16 -7.20 8.78
C GLU A 35 -9.64 -7.17 7.33
N ILE A 36 -8.32 -7.11 7.10
CA ILE A 36 -7.73 -7.28 5.75
C ILE A 36 -8.01 -8.69 5.20
N ASP A 37 -7.84 -9.75 5.99
CA ASP A 37 -8.17 -11.11 5.55
C ASP A 37 -9.62 -11.22 5.07
N LYS A 38 -10.55 -10.62 5.83
CA LYS A 38 -11.98 -10.57 5.48
C LYS A 38 -12.23 -9.79 4.20
N ALA A 39 -11.57 -8.65 4.01
CA ALA A 39 -11.71 -7.85 2.80
C ALA A 39 -11.20 -8.62 1.58
N PHE A 40 -9.97 -9.13 1.65
CA PHE A 40 -9.27 -9.70 0.49
C PHE A 40 -9.83 -11.06 0.08
N LYS A 41 -10.52 -11.77 0.98
CA LYS A 41 -11.28 -12.99 0.63
C LYS A 41 -12.34 -12.75 -0.45
N VAL A 42 -12.90 -11.54 -0.53
CA VAL A 42 -13.98 -11.21 -1.49
C VAL A 42 -13.58 -10.13 -2.50
N TYR A 43 -12.43 -9.48 -2.29
CA TYR A 43 -11.94 -8.40 -3.13
C TYR A 43 -11.16 -8.94 -4.32
N LYS A 44 -11.85 -9.19 -5.44
CA LYS A 44 -11.24 -9.81 -6.63
C LYS A 44 -10.15 -8.96 -7.30
N ASN A 45 -10.39 -7.64 -7.40
CA ASN A 45 -9.47 -6.70 -8.04
C ASN A 45 -9.19 -5.54 -7.09
N PRO A 46 -8.30 -5.74 -6.10
CA PRO A 46 -7.94 -4.69 -5.14
C PRO A 46 -7.34 -3.47 -5.83
N LEU A 47 -7.63 -2.27 -5.29
CA LEU A 47 -7.00 -1.04 -5.76
C LEU A 47 -5.50 -1.03 -5.37
N PRO A 48 -4.66 -0.28 -6.11
CA PRO A 48 -3.22 -0.24 -5.83
C PRO A 48 -2.89 0.25 -4.41
N ASP A 49 -3.59 1.27 -3.91
CA ASP A 49 -3.45 1.79 -2.55
C ASP A 49 -3.90 0.77 -1.49
N ASP A 50 -5.01 0.08 -1.73
CA ASP A 50 -5.49 -0.97 -0.84
C ASP A 50 -4.50 -2.14 -0.73
N LEU A 51 -3.84 -2.54 -1.83
CA LEU A 51 -2.78 -3.56 -1.82
C LEU A 51 -1.58 -3.10 -1.01
N ALA A 52 -1.12 -1.86 -1.20
CA ALA A 52 -0.01 -1.29 -0.45
C ALA A 52 -0.32 -1.23 1.05
N PHE A 53 -1.55 -0.84 1.41
CA PHE A 53 -2.00 -0.82 2.80
C PHE A 53 -2.10 -2.24 3.39
N GLY A 54 -2.66 -3.19 2.64
CA GLY A 54 -2.71 -4.59 3.04
C GLY A 54 -1.31 -5.17 3.30
N GLY A 55 -0.35 -4.89 2.43
CA GLY A 55 1.06 -5.26 2.63
C GLY A 55 1.63 -4.68 3.92
N TYR A 56 1.33 -3.42 4.21
CA TYR A 56 1.76 -2.77 5.45
C TYR A 56 1.16 -3.42 6.71
N VAL A 57 -0.11 -3.78 6.67
CA VAL A 57 -0.74 -4.52 7.77
C VAL A 57 -0.05 -5.86 8.00
N ARG A 58 0.28 -6.61 6.92
CA ARG A 58 1.03 -7.89 7.04
C ARG A 58 2.43 -7.69 7.60
N TYR A 59 3.14 -6.67 7.13
CA TYR A 59 4.46 -6.31 7.63
C TYR A 59 4.40 -6.04 9.15
N ARG A 60 3.44 -5.22 9.59
CA ARG A 60 3.26 -4.90 11.01
C ARG A 60 2.86 -6.13 11.84
N ALA A 61 2.12 -7.07 11.24
CA ALA A 61 1.78 -8.36 11.82
C ALA A 61 2.92 -9.40 11.73
N LYS A 62 4.12 -9.02 11.26
CA LYS A 62 5.28 -9.90 11.04
C LYS A 62 5.02 -11.06 10.07
N ARG A 63 3.99 -10.96 9.22
CA ARG A 63 3.70 -11.89 8.13
C ARG A 63 4.49 -11.47 6.90
N PHE A 64 5.83 -11.54 6.98
CA PHE A 64 6.71 -10.88 6.01
C PHE A 64 6.56 -11.41 4.58
N LYS A 65 6.42 -12.73 4.40
CA LYS A 65 6.19 -13.32 3.07
C LYS A 65 4.89 -12.81 2.43
N ASP A 66 3.79 -12.81 3.19
CA ASP A 66 2.52 -12.25 2.71
C ASP A 66 2.60 -10.74 2.44
N ALA A 67 3.44 -10.02 3.19
CA ALA A 67 3.69 -8.61 2.96
C ALA A 67 4.40 -8.40 1.60
N VAL A 68 5.46 -9.15 1.32
CA VAL A 68 6.17 -9.12 0.03
C VAL A 68 5.21 -9.42 -1.12
N ASP A 69 4.44 -10.51 -1.04
CA ASP A 69 3.47 -10.88 -2.08
C ASP A 69 2.44 -9.77 -2.38
N LEU A 70 1.97 -9.08 -1.34
CA LEU A 70 1.04 -7.96 -1.49
C LEU A 70 1.71 -6.72 -2.06
N TYR A 71 2.94 -6.44 -1.65
CA TYR A 71 3.71 -5.32 -2.17
C TYR A 71 4.06 -5.50 -3.64
N GLU A 72 4.47 -6.68 -4.07
CA GLU A 72 4.72 -6.95 -5.49
C GLU A 72 3.46 -6.77 -6.34
N LYS A 73 2.31 -7.29 -5.87
CA LYS A 73 1.02 -7.05 -6.52
C LYS A 73 0.67 -5.57 -6.54
N ALA A 74 0.95 -4.84 -5.47
CA ALA A 74 0.74 -3.40 -5.42
C ALA A 74 1.59 -2.68 -6.47
N LEU A 75 2.89 -2.95 -6.54
CA LEU A 75 3.81 -2.33 -7.51
C LEU A 75 3.38 -2.57 -8.95
N ILE A 76 3.01 -3.80 -9.30
CA ILE A 76 2.47 -4.13 -10.63
C ILE A 76 1.18 -3.36 -10.90
N SER A 77 0.28 -3.27 -9.91
CA SER A 77 -1.01 -2.59 -10.05
C SER A 77 -0.85 -1.07 -10.16
N ILE A 78 0.08 -0.48 -9.40
CA ILE A 78 0.44 0.94 -9.45
C ILE A 78 0.91 1.30 -10.86
N GLU A 79 1.85 0.52 -11.41
CA GLU A 79 2.43 0.78 -12.73
C GLU A 79 1.36 0.75 -13.82
N LYS A 80 0.53 -0.30 -13.82
CA LYS A 80 -0.56 -0.50 -14.79
C LYS A 80 -1.76 0.42 -14.60
N SER A 81 -1.85 1.15 -13.49
CA SER A 81 -3.02 1.97 -13.20
C SER A 81 -3.10 3.18 -14.14
N THR A 82 -4.22 3.31 -14.85
CA THR A 82 -4.57 4.50 -15.63
C THR A 82 -5.32 5.55 -14.80
N LYS A 83 -5.67 5.24 -13.55
CA LYS A 83 -6.43 6.13 -12.66
C LYS A 83 -5.56 6.94 -11.71
N LEU A 84 -4.31 6.53 -11.51
CA LEU A 84 -3.35 7.23 -10.65
C LEU A 84 -2.49 8.15 -11.50
N ASN A 85 -2.33 9.41 -11.06
CA ASN A 85 -1.33 10.30 -11.61
C ASN A 85 0.09 9.85 -11.20
N GLN A 86 1.11 10.32 -11.91
CA GLN A 86 2.49 9.89 -11.68
C GLN A 86 3.00 10.22 -10.27
N ASP A 87 2.66 11.38 -9.72
CA ASP A 87 3.03 11.78 -8.36
C ASP A 87 2.50 10.79 -7.31
N THR A 88 1.25 10.35 -7.45
CA THR A 88 0.63 9.36 -6.56
C THR A 88 1.25 7.98 -6.74
N LYS A 89 1.60 7.60 -7.97
CA LYS A 89 2.34 6.35 -8.23
C LYS A 89 3.68 6.35 -7.51
N ASN A 90 4.47 7.42 -7.69
CA ASN A 90 5.77 7.59 -7.05
C ASN A 90 5.64 7.58 -5.52
N TYR A 91 4.65 8.31 -4.98
CA TYR A 91 4.37 8.34 -3.54
C TYR A 91 4.13 6.94 -2.96
N LEU A 92 3.27 6.14 -3.62
CA LEU A 92 2.98 4.78 -3.17
C LEU A 92 4.19 3.84 -3.34
N LYS A 93 5.00 3.99 -4.41
CA LYS A 93 6.24 3.22 -4.57
C LYS A 93 7.21 3.47 -3.41
N ILE A 94 7.43 4.74 -3.02
CA ILE A 94 8.30 5.07 -1.88
C ILE A 94 7.73 4.51 -0.58
N TYR A 95 6.42 4.61 -0.36
CA TYR A 95 5.76 4.06 0.83
C TYR A 95 6.04 2.56 1.00
N ILE A 96 6.09 1.83 -0.12
CA ILE A 96 6.36 0.39 -0.14
C ILE A 96 7.83 0.07 0.15
N ARG A 97 8.79 0.91 -0.27
CA ARG A 97 10.24 0.60 -0.20
C ARG A 97 10.68 0.09 1.17
N LYS A 98 10.52 0.91 2.22
CA LYS A 98 11.04 0.58 3.55
C LYS A 98 10.44 -0.71 4.14
N PRO A 99 9.10 -0.87 4.24
CA PRO A 99 8.54 -2.09 4.80
C PRO A 99 8.80 -3.33 3.92
N MET A 100 8.88 -3.17 2.60
CA MET A 100 9.24 -4.28 1.71
C MET A 100 10.69 -4.70 1.87
N ALA A 101 11.64 -3.76 1.98
CA ALA A 101 13.06 -4.04 2.23
C ALA A 101 13.27 -4.86 3.50
N VAL A 102 12.61 -4.45 4.60
CA VAL A 102 12.66 -5.20 5.86
C VAL A 102 12.03 -6.59 5.69
N SER A 103 10.89 -6.68 5.01
CA SER A 103 10.21 -7.97 4.80
C SER A 103 11.07 -8.94 3.99
N LEU A 104 11.70 -8.48 2.90
CA LEU A 104 12.63 -9.27 2.08
C LEU A 104 13.85 -9.74 2.89
N ALA A 105 14.43 -8.87 3.71
CA ALA A 105 15.54 -9.24 4.58
C ALA A 105 15.14 -10.32 5.60
N MET A 106 13.94 -10.22 6.17
CA MET A 106 13.41 -11.20 7.12
C MET A 106 13.05 -12.54 6.47
N THR A 107 12.61 -12.54 5.21
CA THR A 107 12.32 -13.77 4.45
C THR A 107 13.54 -14.35 3.74
N GLN A 108 14.65 -13.61 3.67
CA GLN A 108 15.84 -13.96 2.88
C GLN A 108 15.52 -14.16 1.39
N GLU A 109 14.53 -13.42 0.88
CA GLU A 109 14.10 -13.47 -0.51
C GLU A 109 14.58 -12.22 -1.27
N LYS A 110 14.54 -12.28 -2.60
CA LYS A 110 14.84 -11.17 -3.50
C LYS A 110 13.60 -10.82 -4.30
N SER A 111 13.48 -9.55 -4.70
CA SER A 111 12.40 -9.08 -5.56
C SER A 111 12.96 -8.09 -6.58
N GLU A 112 12.87 -8.44 -7.86
CA GLU A 112 13.29 -7.55 -8.96
C GLU A 112 12.47 -6.25 -8.97
N LEU A 113 11.18 -6.33 -8.60
CA LEU A 113 10.32 -5.16 -8.47
C LEU A 113 10.84 -4.22 -7.39
N PHE A 114 11.29 -4.76 -6.25
CA PHE A 114 11.92 -3.96 -5.20
C PHE A 114 13.24 -3.36 -5.68
N ASP A 115 14.11 -4.14 -6.31
CA ASP A 115 15.42 -3.69 -6.79
C ASP A 115 15.28 -2.53 -7.80
N ASN A 116 14.26 -2.58 -8.66
CA ASN A 116 13.95 -1.52 -9.61
C ASN A 116 13.51 -0.24 -8.89
N ILE A 117 12.53 -0.32 -8.00
CA ILE A 117 12.06 0.88 -7.30
C ILE A 117 13.07 1.42 -6.30
N ALA A 118 13.97 0.60 -5.74
CA ALA A 118 14.93 1.04 -4.73
C ALA A 118 16.04 1.95 -5.32
N LYS A 119 16.30 1.86 -6.61
CA LYS A 119 17.31 2.64 -7.34
C LYS A 119 16.73 3.81 -8.13
N GLU A 120 15.40 3.84 -8.29
CA GLU A 120 14.70 4.84 -9.09
C GLU A 120 14.72 6.21 -8.38
N GLU A 121 15.21 7.24 -9.06
CA GLU A 121 15.05 8.62 -8.61
C GLU A 121 13.62 9.09 -8.90
N MET A 122 12.95 9.60 -7.87
CA MET A 122 11.55 10.00 -7.94
C MET A 122 11.39 11.46 -7.58
N THR A 123 10.75 12.21 -8.46
CA THR A 123 10.24 13.55 -8.16
C THR A 123 8.76 13.45 -7.84
N ILE A 124 8.31 14.12 -6.78
CA ILE A 124 6.91 14.12 -6.33
C ILE A 124 6.47 15.54 -6.03
N ASN A 125 5.42 16.00 -6.70
CA ASN A 125 4.67 17.16 -6.27
C ASN A 125 3.56 16.74 -5.28
N LEU A 126 3.74 17.04 -3.99
CA LEU A 126 2.81 16.61 -2.94
C LEU A 126 1.41 17.24 -3.06
N LYS A 127 1.27 18.35 -3.78
CA LYS A 127 -0.02 18.99 -4.04
C LYS A 127 -0.89 18.15 -4.97
N ASN A 128 -0.26 17.30 -5.79
CA ASN A 128 -0.95 16.38 -6.70
C ASN A 128 -1.29 15.03 -6.04
N VAL A 129 -0.85 14.80 -4.80
CA VAL A 129 -1.15 13.60 -4.02
C VAL A 129 -2.29 13.92 -3.06
N SER A 130 -3.42 13.21 -3.19
CA SER A 130 -4.60 13.44 -2.36
C SER A 130 -4.31 13.26 -0.86
N ASP A 131 -4.97 14.06 -0.02
CA ASP A 131 -4.81 14.00 1.44
C ASP A 131 -5.22 12.64 2.01
N ARG A 132 -6.20 11.98 1.41
CA ARG A 132 -6.59 10.61 1.78
C ARG A 132 -5.42 9.64 1.65
N ILE A 133 -4.71 9.66 0.51
CA ILE A 133 -3.55 8.78 0.29
C ILE A 133 -2.44 9.12 1.29
N LYS A 134 -2.12 10.40 1.49
CA LYS A 134 -1.09 10.84 2.44
C LYS A 134 -1.42 10.45 3.90
N SER A 135 -2.70 10.47 4.26
CA SER A 135 -3.17 10.08 5.60
C SER A 135 -3.07 8.57 5.85
N ILE A 136 -3.51 7.75 4.87
CA ILE A 136 -3.46 6.29 5.00
C ILE A 136 -2.03 5.77 4.88
N HIS A 137 -1.26 6.31 3.94
CA HIS A 137 0.09 5.89 3.59
C HIS A 137 1.14 6.88 4.10
N SER A 138 1.00 7.31 5.35
CA SER A 138 1.89 8.30 5.94
C SER A 138 3.33 7.80 5.98
N MET A 139 4.24 8.61 5.45
CA MET A 139 5.67 8.38 5.49
C MET A 139 6.32 9.48 6.32
N LYS A 140 7.05 9.09 7.36
CA LYS A 140 7.89 10.02 8.13
C LYS A 140 9.15 10.31 7.32
N ASP A 141 9.52 11.58 7.23
CA ASP A 141 10.79 12.06 6.65
C ASP A 141 11.03 11.66 5.19
N LEU A 142 10.03 11.83 4.31
CA LEU A 142 10.15 11.60 2.87
C LEU A 142 11.37 12.29 2.23
N GLU A 143 11.69 13.50 2.69
CA GLU A 143 12.80 14.33 2.18
C GLU A 143 14.19 13.76 2.48
N LYS A 144 14.31 12.80 3.41
CA LYS A 144 15.61 12.20 3.78
C LYS A 144 16.02 11.04 2.87
N ASP A 145 15.13 10.59 1.98
CA ASP A 145 15.49 9.57 0.99
C ASP A 145 16.30 10.25 -0.12
N SER A 146 17.56 9.83 -0.29
CA SER A 146 18.50 10.44 -1.24
C SER A 146 18.04 10.36 -2.70
N THR A 147 17.01 9.55 -2.99
CA THR A 147 16.44 9.36 -4.32
C THR A 147 15.08 10.04 -4.48
N VAL A 148 14.65 10.89 -3.54
CA VAL A 148 13.33 11.52 -3.55
C VAL A 148 13.46 13.04 -3.53
N ASN A 149 12.91 13.68 -4.57
CA ASN A 149 12.82 15.13 -4.65
C ASN A 149 11.36 15.58 -4.48
N LEU A 150 11.08 16.44 -3.50
CA LEU A 150 9.74 16.95 -3.23
C LEU A 150 9.54 18.36 -3.79
N ILE A 151 8.50 18.54 -4.61
CA ILE A 151 8.14 19.84 -5.19
C ILE A 151 6.90 20.38 -4.49
N GLY A 152 7.13 21.36 -3.61
CA GLY A 152 6.06 22.02 -2.86
C GLY A 152 5.38 21.10 -1.84
N SER A 153 4.85 21.71 -0.78
CA SER A 153 4.04 21.07 0.26
C SER A 153 2.78 21.89 0.52
#